data_AF-A0A353A0Z8-F1
#
_entry.id   AF-A0A353A0Z8-F1
#
_cell.length_a   1.000
_cell.length_b   1.000
_cell.length_c   1.000
_cell.angle_alpha   90.00
_cell.angle_beta   90.00
_cell.angle_gamma   90.00
#
_symmetry.space_group_name_H-M   'P 1'
#
loop_
_entity.id
_entity.type
_entity.pdbx_description
1 polymer ?
#
loop_
_entity_poly.entity_id
_entity_poly.type
_entity_poly.pdbx_seq_one_letter_code
_entity_poly.pdbx_strand_id
1 'polypeptide(L)'
;AIIETLFRRHYIRKEKKNLWATPTGEELIDLIHEDLLKSAELTGRWERKLRQIERHEYEAAAFLAELKQMVTDLVQTVMSDPTPRRVTVTVDEPEGRKGNKKKK
;
A
#
# COMPACT_ATOMS: atom_id res chain seq x y z
N ALA A 1 2.16 -3.87 -13.54
CA ALA A 1 1.06 -4.19 -12.61
C ALA A 1 1.39 -3.62 -11.23
N ILE A 2 0.54 -3.87 -10.23
CA ILE A 2 0.71 -3.31 -8.87
C ILE A 2 1.94 -3.93 -8.16
N ILE A 3 2.16 -5.24 -8.30
CA ILE A 3 3.27 -5.95 -7.66
C ILE A 3 4.63 -5.39 -8.10
N GLU A 4 4.84 -5.12 -9.40
CA GLU A 4 6.09 -4.52 -9.88
C GLU A 4 6.31 -3.10 -9.34
N THR A 5 5.22 -2.39 -9.04
CA THR A 5 5.31 -1.06 -8.42
C THR A 5 5.76 -1.15 -6.97
N LEU A 6 5.30 -2.16 -6.22
CA LEU A 6 5.77 -2.41 -4.86
C LEU A 6 7.27 -2.73 -4.82
N PHE A 7 7.77 -3.52 -5.79
CA PHE A 7 9.22 -3.76 -5.95
C PHE A 7 9.98 -2.49 -6.29
N ARG A 8 9.53 -1.72 -7.29
CA ARG A 8 10.20 -0.46 -7.70
C ARG A 8 10.27 0.58 -6.59
N ARG A 9 9.32 0.55 -5.65
CA ARG A 9 9.29 1.44 -4.48
C ARG A 9 10.02 0.87 -3.26
N HIS A 10 10.63 -0.32 -3.38
CA HIS A 10 11.32 -1.01 -2.29
C HIS A 10 10.43 -1.28 -1.07
N TYR A 11 9.13 -1.55 -1.27
CA TYR A 11 8.21 -1.92 -0.17
C TYR A 11 8.19 -3.44 0.09
N ILE A 12 8.54 -4.22 -0.94
CA ILE A 12 8.65 -5.67 -0.85
C ILE A 12 9.94 -6.13 -1.50
N ARG A 13 10.48 -7.25 -1.03
CA ARG A 13 11.63 -7.95 -1.60
C ARG A 13 11.31 -9.42 -1.82
N LYS A 14 12.08 -10.05 -2.71
CA LYS A 14 11.91 -11.46 -3.05
C LYS A 14 13.09 -12.26 -2.51
N GLU A 15 12.80 -13.23 -1.66
CA GLU A 15 13.79 -14.20 -1.18
C GLU A 15 13.39 -15.59 -1.68
N LYS A 16 14.15 -16.12 -2.63
CA LYS A 16 13.83 -17.37 -3.35
C LYS A 16 12.45 -17.32 -4.02
N LYS A 17 11.46 -18.04 -3.48
CA LYS A 17 10.07 -18.09 -3.96
C LYS A 17 9.10 -17.30 -3.08
N ASN A 18 9.58 -16.69 -2.01
CA ASN A 18 8.76 -15.96 -1.05
C ASN A 18 8.89 -14.45 -1.25
N LEU A 19 7.83 -13.73 -0.91
CA LEU A 19 7.80 -12.28 -0.84
C LEU A 19 7.82 -11.85 0.62
N TRP A 20 8.63 -10.86 0.94
CA TRP A 20 8.77 -10.29 2.27
C TRP A 20 8.59 -8.78 2.19
N ALA A 21 7.99 -8.19 3.22
CA ALA A 21 8.01 -6.75 3.38
C ALA A 21 9.45 -6.30 3.71
N THR A 22 9.83 -5.14 3.21
CA THR A 22 11.06 -4.46 3.66
C THR A 22 10.76 -3.66 4.93
N PRO A 23 11.78 -3.23 5.69
CA PRO A 23 11.56 -2.31 6.82
C PRO A 23 10.80 -1.04 6.41
N THR A 24 11.15 -0.45 5.25
CA THR A 24 10.39 0.69 4.67
C THR A 24 8.93 0.35 4.41
N GLY A 25 8.64 -0.88 3.93
CA GLY A 25 7.29 -1.34 3.68
C GLY A 25 6.46 -1.53 4.95
N GLU A 26 7.07 -2.10 6.00
CA GLU A 26 6.45 -2.25 7.32
C GLU A 26 6.16 -0.89 7.96
N GLU A 27 7.15 0.00 8.01
CA GLU A 27 6.98 1.36 8.55
C GLU A 27 5.91 2.17 7.80
N LEU A 28 5.79 1.99 6.49
CA LEU A 28 4.74 2.64 5.70
C LEU A 28 3.34 2.17 6.10
N ILE A 29 3.18 0.88 6.39
CA ILE A 29 1.90 0.33 6.87
C ILE A 29 1.63 0.83 8.28
N ASP A 30 2.62 0.83 9.17
CA ASP A 30 2.46 1.29 10.55
C ASP A 30 2.07 2.77 10.66
N LEU A 31 2.49 3.59 9.70
CA LEU A 31 2.14 5.01 9.60
C LEU A 31 0.64 5.25 9.32
N ILE A 32 -0.08 4.26 8.80
CA ILE A 32 -1.51 4.36 8.53
C ILE A 32 -2.26 3.95 9.80
N HIS A 33 -2.78 4.92 10.54
CA HIS A 33 -3.52 4.66 11.79
C HIS A 33 -4.92 4.07 11.54
N GLU A 34 -5.62 4.50 10.49
CA GLU A 34 -6.92 3.93 10.13
C GLU A 34 -6.79 2.49 9.61
N ASP A 35 -7.21 1.52 10.41
CA ASP A 35 -7.16 0.10 10.07
C ASP A 35 -7.96 -0.27 8.82
N LEU A 36 -9.08 0.43 8.59
CA LEU A 36 -9.90 0.19 7.40
C LEU A 36 -9.15 0.50 6.09
N LEU A 37 -8.21 1.44 6.09
CA LEU A 37 -7.41 1.79 4.91
C LEU A 37 -6.37 0.72 4.55
N LYS A 38 -5.93 -0.06 5.54
CA LYS A 38 -5.00 -1.18 5.35
C LYS A 38 -5.73 -2.50 5.03
N SER A 39 -7.05 -2.52 5.20
CA SER A 39 -7.86 -3.73 5.01
C SER A 39 -8.31 -3.90 3.56
N ALA A 40 -8.23 -5.13 3.06
CA ALA A 40 -8.82 -5.52 1.77
C ALA A 40 -10.35 -5.35 1.72
N GLU A 41 -11.00 -5.25 2.89
CA GLU A 41 -12.43 -5.05 2.99
C GLU A 41 -12.91 -3.76 2.30
N LEU A 42 -12.19 -2.65 2.49
CA LEU A 42 -12.56 -1.36 1.89
C LEU A 42 -12.58 -1.45 0.36
N THR A 43 -11.53 -2.07 -0.21
CA THR A 43 -11.44 -2.35 -1.65
C THR A 43 -12.60 -3.25 -2.10
N GLY A 44 -12.95 -4.29 -1.33
CA GLY A 44 -14.08 -5.16 -1.64
C GLY A 44 -15.43 -4.43 -1.66
N ARG A 45 -15.63 -3.49 -0.71
CA ARG A 45 -16.83 -2.63 -0.69
C ARG A 45 -16.90 -1.74 -1.93
N TRP A 46 -15.77 -1.21 -2.40
CA TRP A 46 -15.71 -0.40 -3.63
C TRP A 46 -16.00 -1.24 -4.87
N GLU A 47 -15.35 -2.40 -5.03
CA GLU A 47 -15.62 -3.30 -6.15
C GLU A 47 -17.08 -3.71 -6.24
N ARG A 48 -17.73 -3.95 -5.08
CA ARG A 48 -19.17 -4.21 -5.05
C ARG A 48 -19.98 -3.04 -5.58
N LYS A 49 -19.72 -1.82 -5.13
CA LYS A 49 -20.42 -0.62 -5.62
C LYS A 49 -20.18 -0.39 -7.11
N LEU A 50 -18.96 -0.59 -7.58
CA LEU A 50 -18.63 -0.50 -9.01
C LEU A 50 -19.43 -1.51 -9.85
N ARG A 51 -19.59 -2.76 -9.37
CA ARG A 51 -20.46 -3.75 -10.03
C ARG A 51 -21.94 -3.36 -10.02
N GLN A 52 -22.42 -2.70 -8.96
CA GLN A 52 -23.79 -2.20 -8.90
C GLN A 52 -24.02 -1.06 -9.90
N ILE A 53 -23.03 -0.17 -10.06
CA ILE A 53 -23.06 0.89 -11.07
C ILE A 53 -23.11 0.29 -12.48
N GLU A 54 -22.29 -0.72 -12.77
CA GLU A 54 -22.32 -1.45 -14.05
C GLU A 54 -23.71 -2.04 -14.34
N ARG A 55 -24.40 -2.51 -13.29
CA ARG A 55 -25.77 -3.04 -13.37
C ARG A 55 -26.87 -1.99 -13.33
N HIS A 56 -26.53 -0.70 -13.25
CA HIS A 56 -27.49 0.40 -13.10
C HIS A 56 -28.33 0.30 -11.81
N GLU A 57 -27.82 -0.41 -10.80
CA GLU A 57 -28.45 -0.57 -9.48
C GLU A 57 -27.99 0.51 -8.49
N TYR A 58 -26.98 1.30 -8.86
CA TYR A 58 -26.42 2.34 -8.01
C TYR A 58 -25.90 3.51 -8.85
N GLU A 59 -26.14 4.73 -8.38
CA GLU A 59 -25.80 5.94 -9.11
C GLU A 59 -24.31 6.27 -9.01
N ALA A 60 -23.65 6.44 -10.16
CA ALA A 60 -22.23 6.81 -10.21
C ALA A 60 -21.95 8.16 -9.53
N ALA A 61 -22.90 9.10 -9.63
CA ALA A 61 -22.79 10.39 -8.97
C ALA A 61 -22.80 10.28 -7.43
N ALA A 62 -23.63 9.37 -6.89
CA ALA A 62 -23.69 9.09 -5.46
C ALA A 62 -22.37 8.46 -4.97
N PHE A 63 -21.84 7.47 -5.71
CA PHE A 63 -20.54 6.88 -5.43
C PHE A 63 -19.42 7.92 -5.35
N LEU A 64 -19.36 8.83 -6.33
CA LEU A 64 -18.36 9.89 -6.38
C LEU A 64 -18.50 10.89 -5.23
N ALA A 65 -19.72 11.21 -4.81
CA ALA A 65 -19.97 12.09 -3.68
C ALA A 65 -19.45 11.45 -2.37
N GLU A 66 -19.76 10.18 -2.14
CA GLU A 66 -19.28 9.43 -0.98
C GLU A 66 -17.75 9.30 -0.98
N LEU A 67 -17.14 9.04 -2.14
CA LEU A 67 -15.68 8.96 -2.29
C LEU A 67 -15.02 10.31 -1.93
N LYS A 68 -15.56 11.42 -2.43
CA LYS A 68 -15.05 12.76 -2.11
C LYS A 68 -15.16 13.07 -0.63
N GLN A 69 -16.28 12.70 0.01
CA GLN A 69 -16.46 12.89 1.44
C GLN A 69 -15.41 12.11 2.22
N MET A 70 -15.25 10.80 1.93
CA MET A 70 -14.26 9.95 2.59
C MET A 70 -12.83 10.48 2.46
N VAL A 71 -12.43 10.94 1.27
CA VAL A 71 -11.10 11.53 1.05
C VAL A 71 -10.94 12.84 1.83
N THR A 72 -11.98 13.68 1.85
CA THR A 72 -11.96 14.94 2.60
C THR A 72 -11.79 14.69 4.09
N ASP A 73 -12.58 13.76 4.65
CA ASP A 73 -12.51 13.39 6.06
C ASP A 73 -11.12 12.83 6.40
N LEU A 74 -10.57 11.96 5.55
CA LEU A 74 -9.23 11.41 5.73
C LEU A 74 -8.15 12.51 5.76
N VAL A 75 -8.20 13.46 4.83
CA VAL A 75 -7.24 14.57 4.80
C VAL A 75 -7.34 15.42 6.06
N GLN A 76 -8.56 15.70 6.54
CA GLN A 76 -8.77 16.45 7.79
C GLN A 76 -8.23 15.69 9.02
N THR A 77 -8.45 14.37 9.10
CA THR A 77 -7.88 13.53 10.16
C THR A 77 -6.36 13.58 10.13
N VAL A 78 -5.74 13.48 8.95
CA VAL A 78 -4.27 13.54 8.83
C VAL A 78 -3.72 14.93 9.16
N MET A 79 -4.40 16.01 8.78
CA MET A 79 -3.97 17.38 9.08
C MET A 79 -4.11 17.73 10.57
N SER A 80 -5.05 17.11 11.27
CA SER A 80 -5.27 17.33 12.71
C SER A 80 -4.42 16.42 13.61
N ASP A 81 -3.81 15.37 13.06
CA ASP A 81 -2.93 14.46 13.78
C ASP A 81 -1.54 15.09 14.01
N PRO A 82 -1.14 15.38 15.26
CA PRO A 82 0.14 16.01 15.57
C PRO A 82 1.32 15.02 15.59
N THR A 83 1.10 13.74 15.28
CA THR A 83 2.17 12.72 15.33
C THR A 83 3.22 12.96 14.23
N PRO A 84 4.52 12.99 14.57
CA PRO A 84 5.58 13.12 13.58
C PRO A 84 5.74 11.82 12.80
N ARG A 85 5.33 11.83 11.54
CA ARG A 85 5.39 10.68 10.64
C ARG A 85 6.70 10.68 9.83
N ARG A 86 7.57 9.68 10.02
CA ARG A 86 8.82 9.49 9.24
C ARG A 86 8.93 8.04 8.78
N VAL A 87 9.36 7.86 7.54
CA VAL A 87 9.67 6.55 6.96
C VAL A 87 11.16 6.53 6.66
N THR A 88 11.86 5.49 7.11
CA THR A 88 13.23 5.22 6.74
C THR A 88 13.27 4.62 5.33
N VAL A 89 14.04 5.23 4.43
CA VAL A 89 14.24 4.68 3.09
C VAL A 89 15.46 3.77 3.14
N THR A 90 15.22 2.46 3.30
CA THR A 90 16.29 1.47 3.17
C THR A 90 16.45 1.16 1.69
N VAL A 91 17.50 1.71 1.07
CA VAL A 91 17.97 1.24 -0.23
C VAL A 91 18.70 -0.08 0.02
N ASP A 92 18.05 -1.20 -0.29
CA ASP A 92 18.71 -2.51 -0.30
C ASP A 92 19.87 -2.44 -1.32
N GLU A 93 21.11 -2.38 -0.83
CA GLU A 93 22.26 -2.74 -1.66
C GLU A 93 22.14 -4.22 -2.01
N PRO A 94 22.32 -4.60 -3.29
CA PRO A 94 22.18 -5.99 -3.69
C PRO A 94 23.23 -6.82 -2.97
N GLU A 95 22.78 -7.69 -2.06
CA GLU A 95 23.65 -8.62 -1.36
C GLU A 95 24.54 -9.38 -2.35
N GLY A 96 25.84 -9.30 -2.08
CA GLY A 96 26.90 -9.75 -2.97
C GLY A 96 26.80 -11.22 -3.36
N ARG A 97 27.01 -11.48 -4.66
CA ARG A 97 27.58 -12.73 -5.15
C ARG A 97 29.00 -12.90 -4.60
N LYS A 98 29.16 -13.31 -3.33
CA LYS A 98 30.40 -13.92 -2.84
C LYS A 98 30.22 -15.43 -2.83
N GLY A 99 30.94 -16.12 -3.72
CA GLY A 99 31.08 -17.57 -3.62
C GLY A 99 31.52 -18.30 -4.87
N ASN A 100 32.74 -18.04 -5.38
CA ASN A 100 33.65 -19.16 -5.73
C ASN A 100 35.11 -18.68 -5.86
N LYS A 101 35.89 -18.79 -4.78
CA LYS A 101 37.35 -18.92 -4.85
C LYS A 101 37.73 -20.26 -4.18
N LYS A 102 37.90 -21.32 -4.97
CA LYS A 102 38.80 -22.44 -4.68
C LYS A 102 39.92 -22.34 -5.71
N LYS A 103 41.01 -21.65 -5.38
CA LYS A 103 42.30 -22.20 -4.87
C LYS A 103 42.87 -23.30 -5.78
N LYS A 104 43.91 -22.89 -6.50
CA LYS A 104 44.98 -23.68 -7.10
C LYS A 104 45.80 -24.37 -6.00
#